data_AF-A0A7W1FLZ4-F1
#
_entry.id   AF-A0A7W1FLZ4-F1
#
_cell.length_a   1.000
_cell.length_b   1.000
_cell.length_c   1.000
_cell.angle_alpha   90.00
_cell.angle_beta   90.00
_cell.angle_gamma   90.00
#
_symmetry.space_group_name_H-M   'P 1'
#
loop_
_entity.id
_entity.type
_entity.pdbx_description
1 polymer ?
#
loop_
_entity_poly.entity_id
_entity_poly.type
_entity_poly.pdbx_seq_one_letter_code
_entity_poly.pdbx_strand_id
1 'polypeptide(L)'
;MPDLPISRRLHDGIPVLWCLLLVMTILPAAWAETVLDPTRIGPQRTAVLTQVLERMRLRLWSAEVIADNGIPSGWRSFSGGLHLRSMSIIPPAVDWWVLPPDWIGIRQPGSDSDDYTLIRRNDLLIVIGAPIDQQRLHGLLSELLPGSPSDEHAAQVDAHRTPEQSAASDHMAQDLVARFCPDPANIRAAIDSLNDLRIPAHTVFADGVRSDDPAVVQSAIAALGDLGGTPAVNLLLPELLRAEDAPRDVNRKRSTARALLQIADPTSGPALLANLAQVHDEEARMDVAETLERIEYRPAGDALLALCSQASRPYPRGRYAKILASLRHEAAIPLLRQLCGDAGITGATLTGLIRPSVLGDNLDHRPEIALLRLTAPWGPAADGVRLLLVPFPHTTIRRDCRIALLIENQSTEDRSATGFLSGGMITIDGVPHVAAPSNVEGCFTFSHHGTWLEVIDLSRFITTPGTYRISYRTGRAVSNAVQLDIAAPPGPRPRR
;
A
#
# COMPACT_ATOMS: atom_id res chain seq x y z
N MET A 1 -6.39 61.65 -12.45
CA MET A 1 -5.54 62.48 -11.58
C MET A 1 -6.45 63.36 -10.73
N PRO A 2 -6.20 63.59 -9.43
CA PRO A 2 -5.00 63.27 -8.61
C PRO A 2 -5.29 62.23 -7.49
N ASP A 3 -4.35 61.35 -7.14
CA ASP A 3 -3.29 61.42 -6.11
C ASP A 3 -3.75 61.27 -4.64
N LEU A 4 -3.46 60.06 -4.09
CA LEU A 4 -2.93 59.65 -2.77
C LEU A 4 -2.90 60.67 -1.59
N PRO A 5 -3.02 60.25 -0.30
CA PRO A 5 -2.05 59.30 0.27
C PRO A 5 -2.45 58.34 1.42
N ILE A 6 -1.52 57.42 1.61
CA ILE A 6 -1.29 56.41 2.64
C ILE A 6 -1.06 57.02 4.05
N SER A 7 -1.32 56.17 5.06
CA SER A 7 -0.73 56.14 6.42
C SER A 7 -1.54 56.78 7.55
N ARG A 8 -2.01 55.90 8.46
CA ARG A 8 -1.67 56.01 9.89
C ARG A 8 -1.59 54.63 10.53
N ARG A 9 -0.40 54.35 11.05
CA ARG A 9 -0.08 53.27 11.98
C ARG A 9 -0.94 53.42 13.24
N LEU A 10 -1.52 52.33 13.71
CA LEU A 10 -1.73 52.08 15.13
C LEU A 10 -1.16 50.68 15.42
N HIS A 11 0.06 50.71 15.94
CA HIS A 11 0.57 49.68 16.81
C HIS A 11 -0.36 49.62 18.03
N ASP A 12 -1.03 48.50 18.23
CA ASP A 12 -1.35 48.02 19.57
C ASP A 12 -1.13 46.51 19.56
N GLY A 13 0.14 46.16 19.77
CA GLY A 13 0.53 44.82 20.14
C GLY A 13 0.02 44.55 21.54
N ILE A 14 -1.21 44.08 21.65
CA ILE A 14 -1.60 43.26 22.79
C ILE A 14 -0.71 42.01 22.70
N PRO A 15 0.16 41.73 23.69
CA PRO A 15 1.00 40.55 23.61
C PRO A 15 0.06 39.34 23.54
N VAL A 16 0.27 38.46 22.57
CA VAL A 16 -0.40 37.14 22.52
C VAL A 16 -0.29 36.43 23.89
N LEU A 17 0.76 36.76 24.65
CA LEU A 17 0.97 36.37 26.04
C LEU A 17 -0.12 36.84 27.03
N TRP A 18 -0.67 38.05 26.87
CA TRP A 18 -1.74 38.58 27.72
C TRP A 18 -3.11 37.99 27.36
N CYS A 19 -3.39 37.69 26.10
CA CYS A 19 -4.59 36.92 25.74
C CYS A 19 -4.51 35.49 26.28
N LEU A 20 -3.34 34.84 26.24
CA LEU A 20 -3.12 33.52 26.85
C LEU A 20 -3.21 33.57 28.39
N LEU A 21 -2.64 34.59 29.04
CA LEU A 21 -2.77 34.76 30.49
C LEU A 21 -4.21 35.06 30.92
N LEU A 22 -4.94 35.88 30.17
CA LEU A 22 -6.33 36.22 30.48
C LEU A 22 -7.26 35.00 30.31
N VAL A 23 -7.04 34.18 29.28
CA VAL A 23 -7.71 32.88 29.08
C VAL A 23 -7.39 31.91 30.22
N MET A 24 -6.15 31.87 30.70
CA MET A 24 -5.76 31.02 31.83
C MET A 24 -6.36 31.47 33.18
N THR A 25 -6.65 32.76 33.37
CA THR A 25 -7.25 33.29 34.60
C THR A 25 -8.78 33.29 34.63
N ILE A 26 -9.46 33.13 33.50
CA ILE A 26 -10.94 33.12 33.38
C ILE A 26 -11.46 31.72 32.99
N LEU A 27 -10.67 30.66 33.14
CA LEU A 27 -11.19 29.30 33.07
C LEU A 27 -11.85 28.97 34.42
N PRO A 28 -13.19 28.85 34.50
CA PRO A 28 -13.86 28.59 35.76
C PRO A 28 -13.40 27.24 36.33
N ALA A 29 -13.29 27.15 37.65
CA ALA A 29 -13.04 25.93 38.42
C ALA A 29 -14.13 24.83 38.27
N ALA A 30 -14.98 24.93 37.24
CA ALA A 30 -16.05 24.00 36.91
C ALA A 30 -15.62 23.00 35.81
N TRP A 31 -14.34 22.66 35.75
CA TRP A 31 -13.89 21.48 35.01
C TRP A 31 -14.25 20.28 35.89
N ALA A 32 -15.53 19.88 35.87
CA ALA A 32 -15.94 18.65 36.52
C ALA A 32 -15.05 17.53 35.95
N GLU A 33 -14.29 16.85 36.83
CA GLU A 33 -13.51 15.70 36.40
C GLU A 33 -14.47 14.73 35.72
N THR A 34 -14.25 14.52 34.43
CA THR A 34 -14.98 13.51 33.68
C THR A 34 -14.47 12.16 34.18
N VAL A 35 -15.08 11.67 35.26
CA VAL A 35 -14.74 10.35 35.82
C VAL A 35 -15.32 9.30 34.88
N LEU A 36 -14.44 8.70 34.08
CA LEU A 36 -14.79 7.56 33.25
C LEU A 36 -15.04 6.34 34.15
N ASP A 37 -16.22 5.74 34.02
CA ASP A 37 -16.61 4.56 34.80
C ASP A 37 -16.01 3.28 34.18
N PRO A 38 -15.08 2.58 34.86
CA PRO A 38 -14.45 1.35 34.36
C PRO A 38 -15.41 0.21 34.10
N THR A 39 -16.58 0.20 34.78
CA THR A 39 -17.58 -0.85 34.62
C THR A 39 -18.29 -0.79 33.26
N ARG A 40 -18.17 0.34 32.54
CA ARG A 40 -18.94 0.61 31.31
C ARG A 40 -18.21 0.24 30.04
N ILE A 41 -16.93 0.62 29.93
CA ILE A 41 -16.11 0.35 28.73
C ILE A 41 -15.01 -0.68 29.02
N GLY A 42 -14.94 -1.18 30.26
CA GLY A 42 -13.93 -2.11 30.71
C GLY A 42 -12.66 -1.39 31.21
N PRO A 43 -11.95 -2.00 32.16
CA PRO A 43 -10.85 -1.34 32.87
C PRO A 43 -9.68 -0.95 31.94
N GLN A 44 -9.38 -1.78 30.94
CA GLN A 44 -8.34 -1.49 29.96
C GLN A 44 -8.68 -0.28 29.10
N ARG A 45 -9.91 -0.20 28.57
CA ARG A 45 -10.35 0.92 27.72
C ARG A 45 -10.47 2.20 28.52
N THR A 46 -10.95 2.12 29.76
CA THR A 46 -10.97 3.26 30.67
C THR A 46 -9.56 3.78 30.94
N ALA A 47 -8.58 2.89 31.14
CA ALA A 47 -7.19 3.31 31.31
C ALA A 47 -6.64 4.02 30.05
N VAL A 48 -6.85 3.47 28.85
CA VAL A 48 -6.40 4.10 27.60
C VAL A 48 -7.09 5.44 27.38
N LEU A 49 -8.41 5.51 27.55
CA LEU A 49 -9.16 6.75 27.36
C LEU A 49 -8.78 7.80 28.42
N THR A 50 -8.54 7.40 29.66
CA THR A 50 -8.02 8.30 30.71
C THR A 50 -6.68 8.90 30.28
N GLN A 51 -5.75 8.10 29.78
CA GLN A 51 -4.47 8.61 29.26
C GLN A 51 -4.65 9.57 28.08
N VAL A 52 -5.59 9.29 27.17
CA VAL A 52 -5.89 10.18 26.04
C VAL A 52 -6.45 11.51 26.55
N LEU A 53 -7.41 11.49 27.47
CA LEU A 53 -7.98 12.70 28.07
C LEU A 53 -6.95 13.50 28.86
N GLU A 54 -6.04 12.85 29.58
CA GLU A 54 -4.92 13.50 30.25
C GLU A 54 -3.98 14.18 29.25
N ARG A 55 -3.62 13.52 28.15
CA ARG A 55 -2.78 14.10 27.10
C ARG A 55 -3.47 15.27 26.39
N MET A 56 -4.78 15.19 26.17
CA MET A 56 -5.58 16.31 25.64
C MET A 56 -5.53 17.50 26.61
N ARG A 57 -5.70 17.24 27.92
CA ARG A 57 -5.63 18.27 28.96
C ARG A 57 -4.28 18.98 28.98
N LEU A 58 -3.18 18.25 28.82
CA LEU A 58 -1.83 18.82 28.72
C LEU A 58 -1.65 19.74 27.50
N ARG A 59 -2.50 19.61 26.47
CA ARG A 59 -2.51 20.45 25.27
C ARG A 59 -3.61 21.51 25.29
N LEU A 60 -4.18 21.81 26.46
CA LEU A 60 -5.25 22.79 26.66
C LEU A 60 -6.57 22.42 25.97
N TRP A 61 -6.82 21.12 25.77
CA TRP A 61 -8.11 20.62 25.28
C TRP A 61 -8.85 19.99 26.45
N SER A 62 -10.14 20.28 26.57
CA SER A 62 -11.04 19.55 27.47
C SER A 62 -12.00 18.71 26.64
N ALA A 63 -12.51 17.63 27.21
CA ALA A 63 -13.61 16.88 26.63
C ALA A 63 -14.74 16.78 27.66
N GLU A 64 -15.97 16.87 27.17
CA GLU A 64 -17.18 16.67 27.96
C GLU A 64 -17.88 15.40 27.46
N VAL A 65 -18.36 14.56 28.38
CA VAL A 65 -19.23 13.42 28.04
C VAL A 65 -20.63 13.97 27.78
N ILE A 66 -21.07 13.84 26.53
CA ILE A 66 -22.40 14.29 26.09
C ILE A 66 -23.45 13.22 26.33
N ALA A 67 -23.13 11.96 26.03
CA ALA A 67 -24.04 10.85 26.21
C ALA A 67 -23.30 9.54 26.47
N ASP A 68 -23.85 8.75 27.41
CA ASP A 68 -23.58 7.33 27.52
C ASP A 68 -24.45 6.59 26.51
N ASN A 69 -23.87 5.75 25.66
CA ASN A 69 -24.55 5.04 24.56
C ASN A 69 -24.95 5.95 23.38
N GLY A 70 -24.14 6.97 23.09
CA GLY A 70 -24.31 7.81 21.90
C GLY A 70 -23.94 7.07 20.62
N ILE A 71 -24.79 7.15 19.61
CA ILE A 71 -24.51 6.67 18.25
C ILE A 71 -24.03 7.87 17.44
N PRO A 72 -22.95 7.75 16.64
CA PRO A 72 -22.54 8.82 15.75
C PRO A 72 -23.68 9.31 14.86
N SER A 73 -23.80 10.62 14.68
CA SER A 73 -24.82 11.20 13.82
C SER A 73 -24.73 10.61 12.41
N GLY A 74 -25.87 10.27 11.80
CA GLY A 74 -25.89 9.62 10.48
C GLY A 74 -25.53 8.13 10.48
N TRP A 75 -25.27 7.51 11.63
CA TRP A 75 -25.11 6.06 11.76
C TRP A 75 -26.34 5.40 12.36
N ARG A 76 -26.51 4.10 12.10
CA ARG A 76 -27.49 3.21 12.74
C ARG A 76 -26.76 2.04 13.37
N SER A 77 -27.09 1.74 14.62
CA SER A 77 -26.58 0.59 15.38
C SER A 77 -27.60 0.19 16.46
N PHE A 78 -27.51 -1.03 16.98
CA PHE A 78 -28.26 -1.45 18.17
C PHE A 78 -27.58 -1.04 19.48
N SER A 79 -26.34 -0.58 19.42
CA SER A 79 -25.58 -0.09 20.57
C SER A 79 -24.84 1.20 20.22
N GLY A 80 -24.59 2.06 21.20
CA GLY A 80 -23.75 3.23 21.08
C GLY A 80 -22.47 3.07 21.90
N GLY A 81 -21.66 4.12 21.92
CA GLY A 81 -20.49 4.19 22.79
C GLY A 81 -20.52 5.45 23.64
N LEU A 82 -19.35 5.89 24.07
CA LEU A 82 -19.22 7.14 24.81
C LEU A 82 -19.14 8.30 23.81
N HIS A 83 -20.14 9.18 23.82
CA HIS A 83 -20.11 10.40 23.01
C HIS A 83 -19.43 11.51 23.79
N LEU A 84 -18.34 12.00 23.24
CA LEU A 84 -17.52 13.07 23.78
C LEU A 84 -17.60 14.30 22.86
N ARG A 85 -17.61 15.48 23.47
CA ARG A 85 -17.39 16.73 22.76
C ARG A 85 -16.10 17.35 23.23
N SER A 86 -15.15 17.51 22.32
CA SER A 86 -13.95 18.28 22.61
C SER A 86 -14.28 19.76 22.63
N MET A 87 -13.73 20.49 23.60
CA MET A 87 -13.81 21.93 23.73
C MET A 87 -12.39 22.47 23.63
N SER A 88 -12.11 23.19 22.55
CA SER A 88 -10.84 23.90 22.32
C SER A 88 -11.15 25.28 21.76
N ILE A 89 -10.24 26.22 22.02
CA ILE A 89 -10.33 27.59 21.49
C ILE A 89 -10.02 27.58 19.99
N ILE A 90 -9.09 26.72 19.55
CA ILE A 90 -8.69 26.49 18.16
C ILE A 90 -8.17 25.06 18.07
N PRO A 91 -8.80 24.12 17.32
CA PRO A 91 -10.00 24.26 16.45
C PRO A 91 -11.35 24.29 17.20
N PRO A 92 -12.49 24.60 16.53
CA PRO A 92 -13.83 24.56 17.12
C PRO A 92 -14.16 23.18 17.70
N ALA A 93 -15.21 23.14 18.54
CA ALA A 93 -15.66 21.91 19.19
C ALA A 93 -15.91 20.78 18.18
N VAL A 94 -15.32 19.62 18.43
CA VAL A 94 -15.46 18.42 17.60
C VAL A 94 -16.12 17.32 18.42
N ASP A 95 -17.16 16.72 17.84
CA ASP A 95 -17.81 15.53 18.39
C ASP A 95 -17.01 14.28 18.01
N TRP A 96 -16.77 13.42 18.99
CA TRP A 96 -16.10 12.14 18.81
C TRP A 96 -16.75 11.07 19.67
N TRP A 97 -16.75 9.84 19.17
CA TRP A 97 -17.38 8.70 19.81
C TRP A 97 -16.32 7.64 20.07
N VAL A 98 -16.23 7.18 21.31
CA VAL A 98 -15.39 6.04 21.70
C VAL A 98 -16.29 4.82 21.75
N LEU A 99 -16.18 3.99 20.73
CA LEU A 99 -17.03 2.83 20.48
C LEU A 99 -16.31 1.54 20.90
N PRO A 100 -17.07 0.50 21.30
CA PRO A 100 -16.52 -0.84 21.44
C PRO A 100 -15.80 -1.30 20.17
N PRO A 101 -14.73 -2.13 20.26
CA PRO A 101 -13.99 -2.65 19.10
C PRO A 101 -14.84 -3.58 18.22
N ASP A 102 -15.84 -4.21 18.83
CA ASP A 102 -16.86 -5.05 18.22
C ASP A 102 -18.14 -4.26 17.88
N TRP A 103 -18.11 -2.93 17.98
CA TRP A 103 -19.23 -2.11 17.57
C TRP A 103 -19.52 -2.27 16.08
N ILE A 104 -20.80 -2.41 15.77
CA ILE A 104 -21.29 -2.57 14.40
C ILE A 104 -22.27 -1.44 14.15
N GLY A 105 -22.02 -0.68 13.10
CA GLY A 105 -22.94 0.32 12.63
C GLY A 105 -22.89 0.48 11.13
N ILE A 106 -23.98 1.01 10.58
CA ILE A 106 -24.14 1.27 9.15
C ILE A 106 -24.53 2.74 8.95
N ARG A 107 -23.90 3.42 7.99
CA ARG A 107 -24.21 4.81 7.66
C ARG A 107 -25.56 4.92 6.95
N GLN A 108 -26.25 6.03 7.18
CA GLN A 108 -27.46 6.40 6.47
C GLN A 108 -27.07 7.07 5.14
N PRO A 109 -27.62 6.65 3.99
CA PRO A 109 -27.37 7.31 2.72
C PRO A 109 -27.78 8.79 2.78
N GLY A 110 -26.94 9.66 2.20
CA GLY A 110 -27.21 11.10 2.16
C GLY A 110 -27.00 11.82 3.49
N SER A 111 -26.55 11.14 4.55
CA SER A 111 -25.77 11.83 5.58
C SER A 111 -24.48 12.30 4.91
N ASP A 112 -23.96 13.47 5.29
CA ASP A 112 -22.67 13.98 4.81
C ASP A 112 -21.55 13.00 5.23
N SER A 113 -21.40 11.91 4.46
CA SER A 113 -20.61 10.74 4.81
C SER A 113 -19.12 11.04 4.87
N ASP A 114 -18.71 12.15 4.28
CA ASP A 114 -17.31 12.57 4.19
C ASP A 114 -16.80 13.23 5.49
N ASP A 115 -17.70 13.48 6.44
CA ASP A 115 -17.37 14.20 7.68
C ASP A 115 -16.84 13.30 8.80
N TYR A 116 -16.74 11.98 8.59
CA TYR A 116 -16.24 11.06 9.63
C TYR A 116 -14.87 10.49 9.34
N THR A 117 -13.96 10.63 10.31
CA THR A 117 -12.71 9.87 10.36
C THR A 117 -12.84 8.72 11.35
N LEU A 118 -12.53 7.51 10.90
CA LEU A 118 -12.48 6.29 11.73
C LEU A 118 -11.03 6.02 12.12
N ILE A 119 -10.79 5.82 13.41
CA ILE A 119 -9.46 5.48 13.93
C ILE A 119 -9.60 4.26 14.82
N ARG A 120 -8.89 3.17 14.47
CA ARG A 120 -8.79 1.97 15.30
C ARG A 120 -7.38 1.88 15.87
N ARG A 121 -7.25 1.84 17.22
CA ARG A 121 -5.97 1.69 17.94
C ARG A 121 -6.18 1.06 19.31
N ASN A 122 -5.33 0.10 19.70
CA ASN A 122 -5.36 -0.56 21.03
C ASN A 122 -6.79 -0.98 21.46
N ASP A 123 -7.52 -1.68 20.59
CA ASP A 123 -8.91 -2.12 20.82
C ASP A 123 -9.93 -0.99 21.06
N LEU A 124 -9.60 0.25 20.73
CA LEU A 124 -10.55 1.36 20.65
C LEU A 124 -10.92 1.63 19.21
N LEU A 125 -12.22 1.79 18.98
CA LEU A 125 -12.75 2.39 17.76
C LEU A 125 -13.18 3.81 18.09
N ILE A 126 -12.55 4.79 17.45
CA ILE A 126 -12.88 6.20 17.61
C ILE A 126 -13.46 6.72 16.30
N VAL A 127 -14.65 7.30 16.37
CA VAL A 127 -15.31 7.98 15.26
C VAL A 127 -15.30 9.47 15.53
N ILE A 128 -14.98 10.30 14.56
CA ILE A 128 -14.84 11.75 14.76
C ILE A 128 -15.60 12.48 13.67
N GLY A 129 -16.54 13.35 14.04
CA GLY A 129 -17.30 14.16 13.11
C GLY A 129 -16.64 15.52 12.90
N ALA A 130 -15.94 15.73 11.78
CA ALA A 130 -15.39 17.04 11.43
C ALA A 130 -15.15 17.25 9.92
N PRO A 131 -15.67 18.36 9.33
CA PRO A 131 -15.36 18.79 7.96
C PRO A 131 -14.02 19.58 7.80
N ILE A 132 -13.18 19.71 8.84
CA ILE A 132 -12.02 20.65 8.85
C ILE A 132 -10.68 19.91 8.88
N ASP A 133 -9.82 20.24 7.89
CA ASP A 133 -8.38 19.92 7.76
C ASP A 133 -7.95 18.61 8.44
N GLN A 134 -8.49 17.49 7.91
CA GLN A 134 -8.32 16.12 8.39
C GLN A 134 -6.87 15.77 8.76
N GLN A 135 -5.89 16.35 8.05
CA GLN A 135 -4.47 16.11 8.29
C GLN A 135 -3.98 16.58 9.67
N ARG A 136 -4.43 17.73 10.17
CA ARG A 136 -4.00 18.24 11.48
C ARG A 136 -4.58 17.43 12.63
N LEU A 137 -5.87 17.10 12.53
CA LEU A 137 -6.54 16.31 13.54
C LEU A 137 -6.01 14.86 13.54
N HIS A 138 -5.81 14.28 12.36
CA HIS A 138 -5.20 12.95 12.22
C HIS A 138 -3.77 12.93 12.76
N GLY A 139 -2.95 13.96 12.50
CA GLY A 139 -1.61 14.09 13.07
C GLY A 139 -1.64 14.19 14.60
N LEU A 140 -2.52 15.02 15.14
CA LEU A 140 -2.68 15.20 16.58
C LEU A 140 -3.17 13.94 17.28
N LEU A 141 -4.16 13.24 16.72
CA LEU A 141 -4.64 11.97 17.27
C LEU A 141 -3.61 10.86 17.14
N SER A 142 -2.82 10.88 16.07
CA SER A 142 -1.70 9.96 15.91
C SER A 142 -0.62 10.15 16.97
N GLU A 143 -0.44 11.37 17.48
CA GLU A 143 0.44 11.67 18.61
C GLU A 143 -0.20 11.34 19.97
N LEU A 144 -1.50 11.58 20.12
CA LEU A 144 -2.21 11.38 21.38
C LEU A 144 -2.44 9.89 21.70
N LEU A 145 -2.76 9.08 20.69
CA LEU A 145 -3.00 7.65 20.85
C LEU A 145 -1.68 6.89 20.80
N PRO A 146 -1.30 6.12 21.84
CA PRO A 146 -0.10 5.29 21.78
C PRO A 146 -0.20 4.24 20.64
N GLY A 147 0.93 3.91 20.00
CA GLY A 147 1.01 2.96 18.88
C GLY A 147 1.35 3.61 17.54
N SER A 148 2.04 2.88 16.65
CA SER A 148 2.36 3.35 15.31
C SER A 148 1.12 3.32 14.41
N PRO A 149 0.85 4.37 13.60
CA PRO A 149 -0.26 4.37 12.63
C PRO A 149 -0.12 3.31 11.53
N SER A 150 1.10 2.90 11.21
CA SER A 150 1.37 1.91 10.18
C SER A 150 1.27 0.50 10.76
N ASP A 151 0.48 -0.35 10.08
CA ASP A 151 0.48 -1.82 10.16
C ASP A 151 -0.59 -2.51 11.04
N GLU A 152 -1.44 -1.78 11.77
CA GLU A 152 -2.53 -2.38 12.58
C GLU A 152 -3.81 -2.75 11.79
N HIS A 153 -3.98 -2.31 10.54
CA HIS A 153 -5.32 -2.25 9.92
C HIS A 153 -5.88 -3.57 9.33
N ALA A 154 -5.05 -4.53 8.90
CA ALA A 154 -5.53 -5.76 8.26
C ALA A 154 -5.23 -7.03 9.10
N ALA A 155 -4.00 -7.19 9.57
CA ALA A 155 -3.58 -8.40 10.27
C ALA A 155 -4.11 -8.52 11.71
N GLN A 156 -4.42 -7.39 12.37
CA GLN A 156 -4.76 -7.39 13.79
C GLN A 156 -6.26 -7.67 14.04
N VAL A 157 -7.17 -7.30 13.14
CA VAL A 157 -8.61 -7.47 13.35
C VAL A 157 -9.03 -8.94 13.29
N ASP A 158 -8.45 -9.73 12.38
CA ASP A 158 -8.73 -11.16 12.27
C ASP A 158 -8.01 -11.99 13.33
N ALA A 159 -6.80 -11.59 13.73
CA ALA A 159 -6.01 -12.35 14.71
C ALA A 159 -6.62 -12.39 16.12
N HIS A 160 -7.56 -11.47 16.45
CA HIS A 160 -8.10 -11.31 17.80
C HIS A 160 -9.57 -11.73 17.94
N ARG A 161 -10.27 -12.05 16.85
CA ARG A 161 -11.66 -12.51 16.92
C ARG A 161 -11.73 -14.03 16.97
N THR A 162 -12.42 -14.55 17.98
CA THR A 162 -12.83 -15.95 17.99
C THR A 162 -13.88 -16.19 16.88
N PRO A 163 -13.99 -17.42 16.35
CA PRO A 163 -15.05 -17.76 15.39
C PRO A 163 -16.46 -17.41 15.89
N GLU A 164 -16.71 -17.52 17.19
CA GLU A 164 -17.99 -17.17 17.82
C GLU A 164 -18.28 -15.66 17.74
N GLN A 165 -17.28 -14.82 18.00
CA GLN A 165 -17.41 -13.35 17.89
C GLN A 165 -17.64 -12.91 16.45
N SER A 166 -16.98 -13.55 15.49
CA SER A 166 -17.20 -13.29 14.07
C SER A 166 -18.63 -13.68 13.65
N ALA A 167 -19.13 -14.84 14.09
CA ALA A 167 -20.51 -15.26 13.81
C ALA A 167 -21.56 -14.33 14.45
N ALA A 168 -21.34 -13.90 15.69
CA ALA A 168 -22.22 -12.94 16.36
C ALA A 168 -22.23 -11.59 15.63
N SER A 169 -21.06 -11.14 15.16
CA SER A 169 -20.93 -9.90 14.40
C SER A 169 -21.66 -9.97 13.06
N ASP A 170 -21.52 -11.09 12.34
CA ASP A 170 -22.20 -11.33 11.06
C ASP A 170 -23.73 -11.30 11.22
N HIS A 171 -24.26 -11.97 12.25
CA HIS A 171 -25.70 -11.95 12.56
C HIS A 171 -26.20 -10.53 12.87
N MET A 172 -25.50 -9.80 13.74
CA MET A 172 -25.89 -8.44 14.10
C MET A 172 -25.83 -7.49 12.89
N ALA A 173 -24.82 -7.64 12.02
CA ALA A 173 -24.74 -6.90 10.77
C ALA A 173 -25.92 -7.22 9.83
N GLN A 174 -26.27 -8.51 9.71
CA GLN A 174 -27.42 -8.95 8.93
C GLN A 174 -28.73 -8.34 9.45
N ASP A 175 -28.96 -8.35 10.77
CA ASP A 175 -30.14 -7.76 11.40
C ASP A 175 -30.22 -6.24 11.18
N LEU A 176 -29.08 -5.54 11.27
CA LEU A 176 -29.01 -4.11 10.98
C LEU A 176 -29.39 -3.82 9.53
N VAL A 177 -28.82 -4.55 8.57
CA VAL A 177 -29.10 -4.38 7.15
C VAL A 177 -30.57 -4.70 6.84
N ALA A 178 -31.08 -5.83 7.32
CA ALA A 178 -32.47 -6.24 7.10
C ALA A 178 -33.47 -5.20 7.65
N ARG A 179 -33.16 -4.58 8.79
CA ARG A 179 -34.03 -3.59 9.43
C ARG A 179 -33.97 -2.21 8.77
N PHE A 180 -32.81 -1.80 8.29
CA PHE A 180 -32.54 -0.40 7.98
C PHE A 180 -32.18 -0.12 6.53
N CYS A 181 -31.98 -1.14 5.70
CA CYS A 181 -31.56 -0.99 4.31
C CYS A 181 -32.59 -1.56 3.32
N PRO A 182 -33.72 -0.84 3.08
CA PRO A 182 -34.79 -1.34 2.22
C PRO A 182 -34.48 -1.28 0.72
N ASP A 183 -33.45 -0.53 0.30
CA ASP A 183 -33.10 -0.32 -1.10
C ASP A 183 -31.60 -0.52 -1.37
N PRO A 184 -31.19 -0.67 -2.64
CA PRO A 184 -29.80 -0.93 -3.00
C PRO A 184 -28.80 0.16 -2.52
N ALA A 185 -29.21 1.42 -2.48
CA ALA A 185 -28.32 2.50 -2.03
C ALA A 185 -28.01 2.38 -0.53
N ASN A 186 -29.01 2.04 0.29
CA ASN A 186 -28.80 1.73 1.70
C ASN A 186 -27.96 0.46 1.91
N ILE A 187 -28.15 -0.58 1.10
CA ILE A 187 -27.35 -1.82 1.18
C ILE A 187 -25.89 -1.52 0.86
N ARG A 188 -25.62 -0.77 -0.21
CA ARG A 188 -24.27 -0.34 -0.57
C ARG A 188 -23.61 0.44 0.57
N ALA A 189 -24.30 1.46 1.11
CA ALA A 189 -23.77 2.25 2.22
C ALA A 189 -23.48 1.39 3.47
N ALA A 190 -24.30 0.37 3.73
CA ALA A 190 -24.06 -0.58 4.81
C ALA A 190 -22.81 -1.44 4.54
N ILE A 191 -22.62 -1.96 3.33
CA ILE A 191 -21.43 -2.74 2.96
C ILE A 191 -20.16 -1.90 3.11
N ASP A 192 -20.16 -0.67 2.57
CA ASP A 192 -19.03 0.25 2.67
C ASP A 192 -18.72 0.55 4.16
N SER A 193 -19.75 0.77 4.98
CA SER A 193 -19.60 0.98 6.43
C SER A 193 -19.00 -0.22 7.16
N LEU A 194 -19.46 -1.43 6.84
CA LEU A 194 -18.96 -2.67 7.46
C LEU A 194 -17.52 -2.94 7.05
N ASN A 195 -17.15 -2.63 5.81
CA ASN A 195 -15.77 -2.72 5.31
C ASN A 195 -14.86 -1.72 6.03
N ASP A 196 -15.26 -0.44 6.09
CA ASP A 196 -14.56 0.62 6.81
C ASP A 196 -14.29 0.24 8.27
N LEU A 197 -15.29 -0.34 8.94
CA LEU A 197 -15.21 -0.79 10.33
C LEU A 197 -14.45 -2.11 10.51
N ARG A 198 -14.10 -2.79 9.41
CA ARG A 198 -13.49 -4.12 9.36
C ARG A 198 -14.34 -5.17 10.09
N ILE A 199 -15.64 -5.20 9.79
CA ILE A 199 -16.57 -6.20 10.31
C ILE A 199 -16.66 -7.35 9.29
N PRO A 200 -16.35 -8.61 9.67
CA PRO A 200 -16.42 -9.78 8.79
C PRO A 200 -17.87 -10.25 8.61
N ALA A 201 -18.71 -9.38 8.03
CA ALA A 201 -20.13 -9.63 7.77
C ALA A 201 -20.33 -10.45 6.46
N HIS A 202 -19.75 -11.65 6.42
CA HIS A 202 -19.72 -12.50 5.23
C HIS A 202 -21.10 -12.80 4.66
N THR A 203 -22.15 -12.92 5.49
CA THR A 203 -23.51 -13.14 5.00
C THR A 203 -24.04 -11.91 4.25
N VAL A 204 -23.84 -10.72 4.81
CA VAL A 204 -24.20 -9.45 4.15
C VAL A 204 -23.45 -9.29 2.83
N PHE A 205 -22.14 -9.59 2.80
CA PHE A 205 -21.36 -9.49 1.57
C PHE A 205 -21.75 -10.54 0.54
N ALA A 206 -22.08 -11.76 0.95
CA ALA A 206 -22.57 -12.81 0.05
C ALA A 206 -23.91 -12.40 -0.60
N ASP A 207 -24.81 -11.79 0.16
CA ASP A 207 -26.07 -11.25 -0.37
C ASP A 207 -25.83 -10.05 -1.30
N GLY A 208 -24.88 -9.18 -0.95
CA GLY A 208 -24.44 -8.07 -1.79
C GLY A 208 -23.87 -8.53 -3.14
N VAL A 209 -23.05 -9.58 -3.14
CA VAL A 209 -22.54 -10.22 -4.37
C VAL A 209 -23.69 -10.77 -5.21
N ARG A 210 -24.76 -11.32 -4.61
CA ARG A 210 -25.92 -11.84 -5.34
C ARG A 210 -26.90 -10.77 -5.82
N SER A 211 -26.69 -9.50 -5.48
CA SER A 211 -27.56 -8.40 -5.88
C SER A 211 -27.63 -8.22 -7.40
N ASP A 212 -28.79 -7.74 -7.88
CA ASP A 212 -28.97 -7.30 -9.27
C ASP A 212 -28.43 -5.88 -9.51
N ASP A 213 -28.18 -5.11 -8.44
CA ASP A 213 -27.63 -3.77 -8.50
C ASP A 213 -26.08 -3.81 -8.65
N PRO A 214 -25.52 -3.32 -9.77
CA PRO A 214 -24.08 -3.39 -10.02
C PRO A 214 -23.22 -2.66 -8.99
N ALA A 215 -23.72 -1.59 -8.39
CA ALA A 215 -22.96 -0.82 -7.40
C ALA A 215 -22.88 -1.57 -6.06
N VAL A 216 -23.96 -2.25 -5.66
CA VAL A 216 -23.96 -3.15 -4.50
C VAL A 216 -22.98 -4.30 -4.70
N VAL A 217 -23.01 -4.95 -5.86
CA VAL A 217 -22.09 -6.04 -6.20
C VAL A 217 -20.64 -5.59 -6.14
N GLN A 218 -20.33 -4.42 -6.72
CA GLN A 218 -18.98 -3.88 -6.73
C GLN A 218 -18.47 -3.57 -5.32
N SER A 219 -19.28 -2.91 -4.48
CA SER A 219 -18.92 -2.65 -3.08
C SER A 219 -18.72 -3.96 -2.30
N ALA A 220 -19.58 -4.97 -2.52
CA ALA A 220 -19.45 -6.26 -1.83
C ALA A 220 -18.14 -6.98 -2.20
N ILE A 221 -17.78 -7.00 -3.49
CA ILE A 221 -16.53 -7.60 -3.97
C ILE A 221 -15.32 -6.84 -3.42
N ALA A 222 -15.35 -5.50 -3.41
CA ALA A 222 -14.28 -4.69 -2.84
C ALA A 222 -14.10 -4.98 -1.35
N ALA A 223 -15.20 -5.01 -0.58
CA ALA A 223 -15.17 -5.33 0.84
C ALA A 223 -14.58 -6.73 1.12
N LEU A 224 -14.95 -7.73 0.30
CA LEU A 224 -14.37 -9.08 0.40
C LEU A 224 -12.87 -9.09 0.08
N GLY A 225 -12.42 -8.31 -0.90
CA GLY A 225 -10.99 -8.13 -1.22
C GLY A 225 -10.20 -7.46 -0.10
N ASP A 226 -10.81 -6.46 0.53
CA ASP A 226 -10.23 -5.67 1.62
C ASP A 226 -10.13 -6.46 2.94
N LEU A 227 -11.14 -7.25 3.27
CA LEU A 227 -11.14 -8.11 4.47
C LEU A 227 -10.32 -9.38 4.27
N GLY A 228 -10.43 -9.97 3.08
CA GLY A 228 -9.74 -11.19 2.72
C GLY A 228 -10.13 -12.43 3.54
N GLY A 229 -9.17 -13.33 3.67
CA GLY A 229 -9.37 -14.64 4.30
C GLY A 229 -10.09 -15.67 3.42
N THR A 230 -10.03 -16.93 3.86
CA THR A 230 -10.62 -18.07 3.16
C THR A 230 -12.13 -17.92 2.89
N PRO A 231 -12.96 -17.36 3.80
CA PRO A 231 -14.37 -17.12 3.50
C PRO A 231 -14.60 -16.19 2.31
N ALA A 232 -13.80 -15.12 2.16
CA ALA A 232 -13.88 -14.22 1.03
C ALA A 232 -13.48 -14.92 -0.28
N VAL A 233 -12.41 -15.71 -0.26
CA VAL A 233 -11.97 -16.50 -1.42
C VAL A 233 -13.06 -17.48 -1.88
N ASN A 234 -13.72 -18.17 -0.94
CA ASN A 234 -14.81 -19.09 -1.23
C ASN A 234 -16.02 -18.40 -1.88
N LEU A 235 -16.26 -17.13 -1.55
CA LEU A 235 -17.31 -16.32 -2.18
C LEU A 235 -16.87 -15.77 -3.54
N LEU A 236 -15.60 -15.39 -3.72
CA LEU A 236 -15.09 -14.76 -4.93
C LEU A 236 -14.74 -15.75 -6.04
N LEU A 237 -14.28 -16.96 -5.74
CA LEU A 237 -13.90 -17.93 -6.78
C LEU A 237 -15.08 -18.30 -7.71
N PRO A 238 -16.29 -18.65 -7.23
CA PRO A 238 -17.43 -18.92 -8.11
C PRO A 238 -17.81 -17.73 -9.00
N GLU A 239 -17.57 -16.51 -8.50
CA GLU A 239 -17.89 -15.26 -9.19
C GLU A 239 -16.99 -15.01 -10.40
N LEU A 240 -15.70 -15.34 -10.27
CA LEU A 240 -14.73 -15.28 -11.35
C LEU A 240 -15.11 -16.22 -12.51
N LEU A 241 -15.75 -17.34 -12.17
CA LEU A 241 -16.09 -18.43 -13.09
C LEU A 241 -17.49 -18.34 -13.69
N ARG A 242 -18.30 -17.35 -13.27
CA ARG A 242 -19.64 -17.17 -13.82
C ARG A 242 -19.58 -16.89 -15.34
N ALA A 243 -20.62 -17.26 -16.08
CA ALA A 243 -20.74 -16.89 -17.49
C ALA A 243 -20.74 -15.35 -17.68
N GLU A 244 -20.22 -14.90 -18.83
CA GLU A 244 -20.19 -13.49 -19.23
C GLU A 244 -21.32 -13.20 -20.21
N ASP A 245 -22.57 -13.25 -19.74
CA ASP A 245 -23.74 -13.11 -20.61
C ASP A 245 -24.04 -11.62 -20.94
N ALA A 246 -23.55 -10.69 -20.13
CA ALA A 246 -23.72 -9.26 -20.30
C ALA A 246 -22.44 -8.45 -19.95
N PRO A 247 -22.29 -7.20 -20.46
CA PRO A 247 -21.15 -6.34 -20.13
C PRO A 247 -20.93 -6.10 -18.61
N ARG A 248 -22.01 -6.11 -17.83
CA ARG A 248 -21.93 -6.01 -16.35
C ARG A 248 -21.18 -7.19 -15.72
N ASP A 249 -21.24 -8.36 -16.33
CA ASP A 249 -20.58 -9.58 -15.84
C ASP A 249 -19.06 -9.48 -16.06
N VAL A 250 -18.61 -8.81 -17.12
CA VAL A 250 -17.19 -8.51 -17.36
C VAL A 250 -16.62 -7.61 -16.26
N ASN A 251 -17.31 -6.53 -15.89
CA ASN A 251 -16.87 -5.63 -14.82
C ASN A 251 -16.85 -6.32 -13.45
N ARG A 252 -17.85 -7.18 -13.20
CA ARG A 252 -17.92 -8.01 -11.99
C ARG A 252 -16.70 -8.93 -11.92
N LYS A 253 -16.37 -9.67 -12.98
CA LYS A 253 -15.19 -10.54 -13.04
C LYS A 253 -13.88 -9.80 -12.82
N ARG A 254 -13.71 -8.63 -13.46
CA ARG A 254 -12.51 -7.81 -13.27
C ARG A 254 -12.35 -7.39 -11.81
N SER A 255 -13.45 -6.95 -11.19
CA SER A 255 -13.45 -6.60 -9.76
C SER A 255 -13.12 -7.81 -8.88
N THR A 256 -13.70 -8.98 -9.20
CA THR A 256 -13.42 -10.24 -8.49
C THR A 256 -11.96 -10.66 -8.62
N ALA A 257 -11.39 -10.62 -9.83
CA ALA A 257 -9.99 -10.95 -10.06
C ALA A 257 -9.06 -10.01 -9.29
N ARG A 258 -9.37 -8.71 -9.25
CA ARG A 258 -8.63 -7.72 -8.47
C ARG A 258 -8.72 -7.96 -6.97
N ALA A 259 -9.90 -8.29 -6.46
CA ALA A 259 -10.09 -8.67 -5.06
C ALA A 259 -9.26 -9.93 -4.72
N LEU A 260 -9.28 -10.96 -5.57
CA LEU A 260 -8.47 -12.17 -5.38
C LEU A 260 -6.96 -11.87 -5.41
N LEU A 261 -6.50 -10.95 -6.27
CA LEU A 261 -5.11 -10.47 -6.30
C LEU A 261 -4.71 -9.73 -5.01
N GLN A 262 -5.63 -8.96 -4.46
CA GLN A 262 -5.41 -8.25 -3.19
C GLN A 262 -5.29 -9.23 -2.02
N ILE A 263 -6.18 -10.24 -1.97
CA ILE A 263 -6.16 -11.28 -0.93
C ILE A 263 -4.90 -12.15 -1.06
N ALA A 264 -4.61 -12.60 -2.29
CA ALA A 264 -3.51 -13.51 -2.61
C ALA A 264 -3.42 -14.71 -1.65
N ASP A 265 -4.54 -15.42 -1.44
CA ASP A 265 -4.57 -16.63 -0.61
C ASP A 265 -3.87 -17.78 -1.35
N PRO A 266 -2.79 -18.38 -0.80
CA PRO A 266 -2.08 -19.48 -1.45
C PRO A 266 -2.95 -20.71 -1.75
N THR A 267 -4.03 -20.92 -0.99
CA THR A 267 -4.95 -22.05 -1.19
C THR A 267 -5.79 -21.93 -2.47
N SER A 268 -5.89 -20.73 -3.04
CA SER A 268 -6.63 -20.47 -4.28
C SER A 268 -5.90 -20.93 -5.56
N GLY A 269 -4.59 -21.18 -5.49
CA GLY A 269 -3.74 -21.48 -6.66
C GLY A 269 -4.25 -22.59 -7.58
N PRO A 270 -4.60 -23.79 -7.08
CA PRO A 270 -5.14 -24.87 -7.91
C PRO A 270 -6.43 -24.48 -8.65
N ALA A 271 -7.35 -23.79 -7.98
CA ALA A 271 -8.62 -23.37 -8.57
C ALA A 271 -8.43 -22.27 -9.62
N LEU A 272 -7.55 -21.30 -9.35
CA LEU A 272 -7.20 -20.23 -10.29
C LEU A 272 -6.54 -20.81 -11.56
N LEU A 273 -5.58 -21.74 -11.41
CA LEU A 273 -4.93 -22.38 -12.54
C LEU A 273 -5.91 -23.19 -13.39
N ALA A 274 -6.74 -24.03 -12.75
CA ALA A 274 -7.69 -24.90 -13.45
C ALA A 274 -8.67 -24.11 -14.33
N ASN A 275 -8.94 -22.86 -13.98
CA ASN A 275 -9.92 -22.02 -14.66
C ASN A 275 -9.32 -20.81 -15.38
N LEU A 276 -8.00 -20.64 -15.40
CA LEU A 276 -7.33 -19.50 -16.02
C LEU A 276 -7.73 -19.29 -17.48
N ALA A 277 -7.97 -20.38 -18.22
CA ALA A 277 -8.40 -20.36 -19.62
C ALA A 277 -9.87 -19.93 -19.82
N GLN A 278 -10.70 -19.98 -18.78
CA GLN A 278 -12.11 -19.61 -18.81
C GLN A 278 -12.33 -18.11 -18.51
N VAL A 279 -11.28 -17.39 -18.13
CA VAL A 279 -11.33 -15.94 -17.93
C VAL A 279 -11.08 -15.25 -19.27
N HIS A 280 -12.14 -14.74 -19.89
CA HIS A 280 -12.08 -14.17 -21.24
C HIS A 280 -11.62 -12.71 -21.26
N ASP A 281 -11.98 -11.93 -20.24
CA ASP A 281 -11.48 -10.56 -20.08
C ASP A 281 -9.96 -10.55 -19.87
N GLU A 282 -9.23 -9.83 -20.73
CA GLU A 282 -7.76 -9.80 -20.73
C GLU A 282 -7.20 -9.23 -19.43
N GLU A 283 -7.84 -8.22 -18.85
CA GLU A 283 -7.41 -7.58 -17.61
C GLU A 283 -7.67 -8.48 -16.40
N ALA A 284 -8.88 -9.06 -16.28
CA ALA A 284 -9.20 -10.02 -15.23
C ALA A 284 -8.26 -11.24 -15.27
N ARG A 285 -7.97 -11.77 -16.46
CA ARG A 285 -7.01 -12.88 -16.62
C ARG A 285 -5.59 -12.49 -16.21
N MET A 286 -5.20 -11.24 -16.46
CA MET A 286 -3.91 -10.70 -15.99
C MET A 286 -3.86 -10.63 -14.46
N ASP A 287 -4.93 -10.15 -13.83
CA ASP A 287 -5.00 -10.05 -12.37
C ASP A 287 -4.99 -11.46 -11.73
N VAL A 288 -5.62 -12.47 -12.36
CA VAL A 288 -5.49 -13.88 -11.95
C VAL A 288 -4.05 -14.37 -12.11
N ALA A 289 -3.39 -14.07 -13.24
CA ALA A 289 -1.99 -14.45 -13.47
C ALA A 289 -1.04 -13.82 -12.44
N GLU A 290 -1.27 -12.55 -12.07
CA GLU A 290 -0.51 -11.89 -11.00
C GLU A 290 -0.86 -12.42 -9.61
N THR A 291 -2.10 -12.89 -9.40
CA THR A 291 -2.45 -13.58 -8.16
C THR A 291 -1.59 -14.83 -8.02
N LEU A 292 -1.49 -15.64 -9.09
CA LEU A 292 -0.64 -16.83 -9.17
C LEU A 292 0.85 -16.50 -8.98
N GLU A 293 1.31 -15.35 -9.48
CA GLU A 293 2.66 -14.81 -9.20
C GLU A 293 2.85 -14.55 -7.70
N ARG A 294 1.93 -13.78 -7.11
CA ARG A 294 2.03 -13.29 -5.74
C ARG A 294 1.96 -14.39 -4.69
N ILE A 295 1.26 -15.48 -4.98
CA ILE A 295 1.24 -16.68 -4.13
C ILE A 295 2.34 -17.70 -4.49
N GLU A 296 3.23 -17.34 -5.41
CA GLU A 296 4.33 -18.19 -5.92
C GLU A 296 3.88 -19.56 -6.44
N TYR A 297 2.71 -19.64 -7.10
CA TYR A 297 2.14 -20.92 -7.57
C TYR A 297 2.81 -21.43 -8.85
N ARG A 298 4.02 -21.99 -8.69
CA ARG A 298 4.87 -22.53 -9.78
C ARG A 298 4.18 -23.47 -10.78
N PRO A 299 3.20 -24.33 -10.40
CA PRO A 299 2.49 -25.16 -11.37
C PRO A 299 1.79 -24.39 -12.49
N ALA A 300 1.56 -23.08 -12.34
CA ALA A 300 0.97 -22.25 -13.38
C ALA A 300 1.90 -21.91 -14.56
N GLY A 301 3.20 -22.23 -14.45
CA GLY A 301 4.23 -21.82 -15.43
C GLY A 301 3.87 -22.11 -16.89
N ASP A 302 3.49 -23.35 -17.21
CA ASP A 302 3.18 -23.74 -18.60
C ASP A 302 1.95 -23.03 -19.16
N ALA A 303 0.90 -22.87 -18.34
CA ALA A 303 -0.31 -22.17 -18.74
C ALA A 303 -0.04 -20.68 -19.00
N LEU A 304 0.77 -20.05 -18.14
CA LEU A 304 1.20 -18.67 -18.28
C LEU A 304 2.13 -18.47 -19.49
N LEU A 305 2.98 -19.46 -19.81
CA LEU A 305 3.83 -19.45 -20.99
C LEU A 305 3.00 -19.49 -22.28
N ALA A 306 1.95 -20.31 -22.30
CA ALA A 306 1.01 -20.34 -23.42
C ALA A 306 0.31 -18.98 -23.61
N LEU A 307 -0.15 -18.35 -22.52
CA LEU A 307 -0.75 -17.01 -22.57
C LEU A 307 0.24 -15.94 -23.04
N CYS A 308 1.48 -15.98 -22.56
CA CYS A 308 2.55 -15.06 -22.99
C CYS A 308 2.81 -15.17 -24.50
N SER A 309 2.79 -16.39 -25.04
CA SER A 309 3.00 -16.65 -26.47
C SER A 309 1.85 -16.15 -27.34
N GLN A 310 0.62 -16.19 -26.81
CA GLN A 310 -0.59 -15.74 -27.52
C GLN A 310 -0.81 -14.22 -27.41
N ALA A 311 -0.25 -13.57 -26.40
CA ALA A 311 -0.38 -12.13 -26.18
C ALA A 311 0.24 -11.36 -27.37
N SER A 312 -0.59 -10.64 -28.13
CA SER A 312 -0.15 -9.83 -29.27
C SER A 312 0.32 -8.43 -28.87
N ARG A 313 -0.27 -7.88 -27.81
CA ARG A 313 0.01 -6.53 -27.31
C ARG A 313 1.27 -6.52 -26.44
N PRO A 314 2.11 -5.47 -26.54
CA PRO A 314 3.32 -5.36 -25.74
C PRO A 314 3.06 -5.41 -24.23
N TYR A 315 2.04 -4.69 -23.75
CA TYR A 315 1.77 -4.55 -22.31
C TYR A 315 1.41 -5.88 -21.60
N PRO A 316 0.38 -6.65 -22.04
CA PRO A 316 0.11 -7.99 -21.50
C PRO A 316 1.30 -8.93 -21.58
N ARG A 317 2.02 -8.91 -22.71
CA ARG A 317 3.18 -9.78 -22.93
C ARG A 317 4.31 -9.49 -21.93
N GLY A 318 4.57 -8.22 -21.64
CA GLY A 318 5.55 -7.79 -20.65
C GLY A 318 5.21 -8.25 -19.23
N ARG A 319 3.93 -8.17 -18.83
CA ARG A 319 3.46 -8.70 -17.53
C ARG A 319 3.60 -10.21 -17.43
N TYR A 320 3.21 -10.98 -18.46
CA TYR A 320 3.43 -12.43 -18.44
C TYR A 320 4.92 -12.79 -18.39
N ALA A 321 5.78 -12.07 -19.12
CA ALA A 321 7.23 -12.26 -19.05
C ALA A 321 7.76 -12.06 -17.62
N LYS A 322 7.33 -10.99 -16.94
CA LYS A 322 7.63 -10.75 -15.52
C LYS A 322 7.21 -11.94 -14.67
N ILE A 323 5.94 -12.35 -14.75
CA ILE A 323 5.36 -13.43 -13.93
C ILE A 323 6.13 -14.74 -14.14
N LEU A 324 6.42 -15.12 -15.38
CA LEU A 324 7.18 -16.34 -15.70
C LEU A 324 8.57 -16.32 -15.07
N ALA A 325 9.23 -15.17 -15.12
CA ALA A 325 10.53 -14.98 -14.50
C ALA A 325 10.45 -15.01 -12.96
N SER A 326 9.44 -14.41 -12.36
CA SER A 326 9.17 -14.45 -10.91
C SER A 326 8.96 -15.88 -10.42
N LEU A 327 8.13 -16.67 -11.13
CA LEU A 327 7.89 -18.10 -10.87
C LEU A 327 9.09 -19.01 -11.21
N ARG A 328 10.21 -18.44 -11.70
CA ARG A 328 11.41 -19.16 -12.15
C ARG A 328 11.11 -20.25 -13.19
N HIS A 329 10.18 -19.97 -14.10
CA HIS A 329 9.77 -20.92 -15.12
C HIS A 329 10.76 -20.94 -16.29
N GLU A 330 11.79 -21.78 -16.20
CA GLU A 330 12.91 -21.83 -17.17
C GLU A 330 12.49 -22.17 -18.60
N ALA A 331 11.38 -22.90 -18.81
CA ALA A 331 10.88 -23.19 -20.15
C ALA A 331 10.45 -21.92 -20.91
N ALA A 332 10.30 -20.77 -20.23
CA ALA A 332 10.06 -19.48 -20.87
C ALA A 332 11.31 -18.87 -21.54
N ILE A 333 12.52 -19.33 -21.22
CA ILE A 333 13.78 -18.72 -21.70
C ILE A 333 13.82 -18.58 -23.24
N PRO A 334 13.46 -19.59 -24.06
CA PRO A 334 13.47 -19.45 -25.51
C PRO A 334 12.55 -18.33 -26.02
N LEU A 335 11.34 -18.23 -25.47
CA LEU A 335 10.40 -17.17 -25.81
C LEU A 335 10.95 -15.81 -25.39
N LEU A 336 11.46 -15.68 -24.16
CA LEU A 336 12.02 -14.42 -23.67
C LEU A 336 13.21 -13.94 -24.51
N ARG A 337 14.08 -14.85 -24.96
CA ARG A 337 15.16 -14.53 -25.92
C ARG A 337 14.60 -14.01 -27.24
N GLN A 338 13.58 -14.66 -27.79
CA GLN A 338 12.92 -14.20 -29.01
C GLN A 338 12.34 -12.78 -28.83
N LEU A 339 11.77 -12.47 -27.65
CA LEU A 339 11.21 -11.15 -27.35
C LEU A 339 12.27 -10.06 -27.18
N CYS A 340 13.45 -10.39 -26.64
CA CYS A 340 14.57 -9.46 -26.52
C CYS A 340 15.26 -9.20 -27.88
N GLY A 341 15.15 -10.14 -28.83
CA GLY A 341 15.89 -10.11 -30.09
C GLY A 341 17.39 -10.40 -29.90
N ASP A 342 18.19 -10.04 -30.90
CA ASP A 342 19.63 -10.35 -30.94
C ASP A 342 20.50 -9.36 -30.15
N ALA A 343 19.90 -8.28 -29.63
CA ALA A 343 20.64 -7.27 -28.88
C ALA A 343 21.10 -7.84 -27.53
N GLY A 344 22.41 -7.82 -27.28
CA GLY A 344 22.95 -8.20 -25.98
C GLY A 344 22.42 -7.29 -24.86
N ILE A 345 22.09 -7.88 -23.71
CA ILE A 345 21.66 -7.14 -22.52
C ILE A 345 22.92 -6.62 -21.80
N THR A 346 23.11 -5.31 -21.80
CA THR A 346 24.27 -4.62 -21.22
C THR A 346 23.80 -3.49 -20.31
N GLY A 347 24.69 -2.92 -19.50
CA GLY A 347 24.34 -1.77 -18.65
C GLY A 347 23.81 -0.58 -19.47
N ALA A 348 24.30 -0.41 -20.71
CA ALA A 348 23.83 0.64 -21.61
C ALA A 348 22.38 0.39 -22.09
N THR A 349 22.06 -0.85 -22.49
CA THR A 349 20.69 -1.16 -22.92
C THR A 349 19.71 -1.06 -21.76
N LEU A 350 20.07 -1.58 -20.58
CA LEU A 350 19.28 -1.46 -19.36
C LEU A 350 18.99 -0.01 -18.98
N THR A 351 19.99 0.87 -19.04
CA THR A 351 19.80 2.31 -18.76
C THR A 351 18.83 2.94 -19.76
N GLY A 352 18.83 2.49 -21.02
CA GLY A 352 17.86 2.90 -22.03
C GLY A 352 16.42 2.52 -21.67
N LEU A 353 16.22 1.42 -20.95
CA LEU A 353 14.89 0.93 -20.54
C LEU A 353 14.24 1.76 -19.44
N ILE A 354 15.01 2.55 -18.67
CA ILE A 354 14.51 3.44 -17.62
C ILE A 354 13.66 4.58 -18.22
N ARG A 355 13.90 4.94 -19.48
CA ARG A 355 13.11 6.00 -20.13
C ARG A 355 11.65 5.56 -20.28
N PRO A 356 10.68 6.47 -20.08
CA PRO A 356 9.26 6.18 -20.27
C PRO A 356 9.02 5.48 -21.60
N SER A 357 8.19 4.43 -21.59
CA SER A 357 7.92 3.65 -22.80
C SER A 357 6.47 3.23 -22.92
N VAL A 358 6.12 2.74 -24.11
CA VAL A 358 4.80 2.18 -24.43
C VAL A 358 4.43 0.98 -23.53
N LEU A 359 5.41 0.33 -22.88
CA LEU A 359 5.19 -0.78 -21.93
C LEU A 359 4.83 -0.31 -20.49
N GLY A 360 4.70 1.01 -20.28
CA GLY A 360 4.61 1.63 -18.96
C GLY A 360 5.98 1.97 -18.39
N ASP A 361 6.00 2.72 -17.30
CA ASP A 361 7.22 3.17 -16.61
C ASP A 361 7.84 2.09 -15.71
N ASN A 362 7.27 0.87 -15.68
CA ASN A 362 7.76 -0.21 -14.83
C ASN A 362 8.80 -1.08 -15.57
N LEU A 363 10.03 -1.01 -15.09
CA LEU A 363 11.15 -1.84 -15.54
C LEU A 363 10.86 -3.35 -15.45
N ASP A 364 10.00 -3.76 -14.51
CA ASP A 364 9.66 -5.17 -14.30
C ASP A 364 8.97 -5.83 -15.49
N HIS A 365 8.25 -5.07 -16.31
CA HIS A 365 7.50 -5.59 -17.45
C HIS A 365 8.37 -5.78 -18.70
N ARG A 366 9.69 -5.58 -18.59
CA ARG A 366 10.62 -5.72 -19.71
C ARG A 366 11.03 -7.19 -19.89
N PRO A 367 10.89 -7.77 -21.10
CA PRO A 367 11.39 -9.11 -21.39
C PRO A 367 12.88 -9.29 -21.07
N GLU A 368 13.70 -8.24 -21.21
CA GLU A 368 15.12 -8.24 -20.89
C GLU A 368 15.36 -8.50 -19.40
N ILE A 369 14.56 -7.87 -18.54
CA ILE A 369 14.64 -8.05 -17.09
C ILE A 369 14.17 -9.46 -16.72
N ALA A 370 13.06 -9.91 -17.31
CA ALA A 370 12.58 -11.27 -17.15
C ALA A 370 13.63 -12.32 -17.57
N LEU A 371 14.32 -12.10 -18.71
CA LEU A 371 15.37 -12.99 -19.18
C LEU A 371 16.56 -12.99 -18.21
N LEU A 372 17.04 -11.81 -17.79
CA LEU A 372 18.12 -11.71 -16.81
C LEU A 372 17.78 -12.43 -15.50
N ARG A 373 16.54 -12.33 -15.00
CA ARG A 373 16.10 -13.03 -13.78
C ARG A 373 16.27 -14.55 -13.85
N LEU A 374 16.16 -15.13 -15.05
CA LEU A 374 16.28 -16.58 -15.29
C LEU A 374 17.70 -17.01 -15.68
N THR A 375 18.45 -16.18 -16.42
CA THR A 375 19.71 -16.62 -17.04
C THR A 375 20.96 -15.92 -16.53
N ALA A 376 20.84 -14.77 -15.86
CA ALA A 376 22.00 -14.03 -15.41
C ALA A 376 22.60 -14.66 -14.14
N PRO A 377 23.92 -14.51 -13.91
CA PRO A 377 24.57 -14.98 -12.70
C PRO A 377 24.26 -14.02 -11.55
N TRP A 378 23.05 -14.05 -11.01
CA TRP A 378 22.75 -13.25 -9.82
C TRP A 378 23.60 -13.72 -8.65
N GLY A 379 23.99 -12.78 -7.78
CA GLY A 379 24.51 -13.17 -6.49
C GLY A 379 23.45 -13.87 -5.63
N PRO A 380 23.86 -14.59 -4.58
CA PRO A 380 22.93 -15.34 -3.73
C PRO A 380 21.93 -14.40 -3.07
N ALA A 381 20.70 -14.88 -2.93
CA ALA A 381 19.67 -14.15 -2.24
C ALA A 381 20.02 -14.03 -0.75
N ALA A 382 19.97 -12.83 -0.22
CA ALA A 382 20.18 -12.56 1.20
C ALA A 382 19.34 -11.36 1.62
N ASP A 383 18.83 -11.39 2.85
CA ASP A 383 17.94 -10.37 3.39
C ASP A 383 16.74 -10.09 2.46
N GLY A 384 16.22 -11.12 1.78
CA GLY A 384 15.07 -10.99 0.89
C GLY A 384 15.35 -10.27 -0.43
N VAL A 385 16.62 -10.10 -0.83
CA VAL A 385 16.97 -9.54 -2.14
C VAL A 385 18.07 -10.33 -2.84
N ARG A 386 18.20 -10.14 -4.15
CA ARG A 386 19.40 -10.53 -4.92
C ARG A 386 19.92 -9.38 -5.76
N LEU A 387 21.21 -9.43 -6.07
CA LEU A 387 21.94 -8.34 -6.73
C LEU A 387 22.63 -8.86 -7.99
N LEU A 388 22.62 -8.05 -9.05
CA LEU A 388 23.28 -8.35 -10.31
C LEU A 388 23.98 -7.09 -10.83
N LEU A 389 25.28 -7.21 -11.08
CA LEU A 389 26.05 -6.23 -11.82
C LEU A 389 26.08 -6.59 -13.30
N VAL A 390 25.77 -5.60 -14.14
CA VAL A 390 25.78 -5.70 -15.60
C VAL A 390 26.74 -4.66 -16.17
N PRO A 391 27.83 -5.06 -16.83
CA PRO A 391 28.82 -4.13 -17.36
C PRO A 391 28.27 -3.34 -18.55
N PHE A 392 28.79 -2.13 -18.75
CA PHE A 392 28.60 -1.37 -19.98
C PHE A 392 29.60 -1.88 -21.03
N PRO A 393 29.23 -1.90 -22.33
CA PRO A 393 30.09 -2.46 -23.38
C PRO A 393 31.37 -1.65 -23.59
N HIS A 394 31.32 -0.35 -23.30
CA HIS A 394 32.46 0.55 -23.41
C HIS A 394 32.55 1.41 -22.16
N THR A 395 33.65 1.28 -21.42
CA THR A 395 33.93 2.13 -20.27
C THR A 395 35.28 2.81 -20.47
N THR A 396 35.28 4.14 -20.33
CA THR A 396 36.50 4.96 -20.43
C THR A 396 36.63 5.80 -19.17
N ILE A 397 37.86 5.96 -18.70
CA ILE A 397 38.18 6.75 -17.52
C ILE A 397 37.58 8.15 -17.64
N ARG A 398 36.98 8.63 -16.54
CA ARG A 398 36.38 9.98 -16.39
C ARG A 398 35.19 10.34 -17.28
N ARG A 399 34.79 9.49 -18.23
CA ARG A 399 33.69 9.80 -19.15
C ARG A 399 32.52 8.83 -19.00
N ASP A 400 32.79 7.54 -19.10
CA ASP A 400 31.76 6.49 -19.14
C ASP A 400 32.14 5.31 -18.25
N CYS A 401 32.83 5.57 -17.14
CA CYS A 401 33.24 4.53 -16.19
C CYS A 401 32.05 4.14 -15.31
N ARG A 402 31.09 3.39 -15.87
CA ARG A 402 29.80 3.09 -15.22
C ARG A 402 29.52 1.60 -15.21
N ILE A 403 28.72 1.18 -14.24
CA ILE A 403 28.19 -0.18 -14.14
C ILE A 403 26.72 -0.13 -13.73
N ALA A 404 25.89 -1.01 -14.30
CA ALA A 404 24.49 -1.12 -13.91
C ALA A 404 24.37 -2.12 -12.75
N LEU A 405 23.65 -1.74 -11.71
CA LEU A 405 23.26 -2.59 -10.59
C LEU A 405 21.76 -2.84 -10.67
N LEU A 406 21.39 -4.10 -10.90
CA LEU A 406 20.03 -4.58 -10.73
C LEU A 406 19.85 -5.17 -9.34
N ILE A 407 18.73 -4.82 -8.71
CA ILE A 407 18.29 -5.34 -7.43
C ILE A 407 16.94 -5.98 -7.65
N GLU A 408 16.71 -7.17 -7.10
CA GLU A 408 15.41 -7.80 -7.11
C GLU A 408 14.93 -8.08 -5.69
N ASN A 409 13.67 -7.73 -5.41
CA ASN A 409 12.98 -8.15 -4.21
C ASN A 409 12.56 -9.61 -4.34
N GLN A 410 13.08 -10.46 -3.46
CA GLN A 410 12.65 -11.84 -3.31
C GLN A 410 11.89 -12.07 -1.99
N SER A 411 11.67 -11.03 -1.19
CA SER A 411 10.80 -11.14 -0.02
C SER A 411 9.34 -10.99 -0.42
N THR A 412 8.46 -11.54 0.40
CA THR A 412 7.00 -11.43 0.29
C THR A 412 6.47 -10.03 0.65
N GLU A 413 7.33 -9.16 1.14
CA GLU A 413 7.00 -7.81 1.58
C GLU A 413 7.54 -6.77 0.60
N ASP A 414 6.84 -5.65 0.49
CA ASP A 414 7.32 -4.49 -0.22
C ASP A 414 8.53 -3.89 0.51
N ARG A 415 9.53 -3.43 -0.25
CA ARG A 415 10.78 -2.93 0.33
C ARG A 415 11.07 -1.51 -0.08
N SER A 416 11.51 -0.71 0.90
CA SER A 416 12.04 0.62 0.65
C SER A 416 13.48 0.55 0.12
N ALA A 417 13.71 1.11 -1.07
CA ALA A 417 15.03 1.17 -1.69
C ALA A 417 16.00 2.07 -0.90
N THR A 418 15.51 3.17 -0.32
CA THR A 418 16.35 4.12 0.46
C THR A 418 16.99 3.44 1.67
N GLY A 419 16.17 2.75 2.47
CA GLY A 419 16.65 2.03 3.65
C GLY A 419 17.68 0.98 3.29
N PHE A 420 17.38 0.18 2.26
CA PHE A 420 18.22 -0.94 1.87
C PHE A 420 19.54 -0.54 1.19
N LEU A 421 19.57 0.57 0.43
CA LEU A 421 20.76 0.97 -0.33
C LEU A 421 21.67 1.97 0.39
N SER A 422 21.22 2.52 1.52
CA SER A 422 21.99 3.49 2.32
C SER A 422 23.37 2.97 2.77
N GLY A 423 23.51 1.65 2.95
CA GLY A 423 24.76 0.98 3.36
C GLY A 423 25.55 0.33 2.21
N GLY A 424 25.26 0.68 0.96
CA GLY A 424 25.87 0.09 -0.23
C GLY A 424 27.39 0.21 -0.29
N MET A 425 28.07 -0.90 -0.57
CA MET A 425 29.53 -0.96 -0.77
C MET A 425 29.88 -1.62 -2.09
N ILE A 426 30.71 -0.96 -2.88
CA ILE A 426 31.33 -1.53 -4.07
C ILE A 426 32.74 -1.99 -3.73
N THR A 427 33.13 -3.19 -4.16
CA THR A 427 34.49 -3.72 -3.95
C THR A 427 35.18 -3.80 -5.30
N ILE A 428 36.34 -3.15 -5.42
CA ILE A 428 37.17 -3.10 -6.64
C ILE A 428 38.52 -3.73 -6.29
N ASP A 429 38.85 -4.85 -6.94
CA ASP A 429 40.08 -5.62 -6.68
C ASP A 429 40.30 -5.95 -5.19
N GLY A 430 39.22 -6.24 -4.48
CA GLY A 430 39.23 -6.56 -3.05
C GLY A 430 39.22 -5.35 -2.11
N VAL A 431 39.27 -4.13 -2.63
CA VAL A 431 39.21 -2.89 -1.85
C VAL A 431 37.76 -2.40 -1.79
N PRO A 432 37.16 -2.28 -0.59
CA PRO A 432 35.80 -1.78 -0.43
C PRO A 432 35.75 -0.25 -0.51
N HIS A 433 34.72 0.27 -1.17
CA HIS A 433 34.40 1.67 -1.29
C HIS A 433 32.92 1.89 -0.98
N VAL A 434 32.61 2.94 -0.21
CA VAL A 434 31.22 3.33 0.05
C VAL A 434 30.61 3.84 -1.25
N ALA A 435 29.54 3.18 -1.68
CA ALA A 435 28.79 3.51 -2.88
C ALA A 435 27.30 3.50 -2.57
N ALA A 436 26.88 4.52 -1.80
CA ALA A 436 25.48 4.86 -1.71
C ALA A 436 24.99 5.38 -3.08
N PRO A 437 23.78 5.01 -3.52
CA PRO A 437 23.20 5.55 -4.73
C PRO A 437 23.07 7.06 -4.62
N SER A 438 23.43 7.79 -5.67
CA SER A 438 23.53 9.24 -5.62
C SER A 438 22.19 9.97 -5.74
N ASN A 439 21.12 9.28 -6.19
CA ASN A 439 19.86 9.92 -6.60
C ASN A 439 18.60 9.23 -6.02
N VAL A 440 18.62 8.76 -4.77
CA VAL A 440 17.38 8.25 -4.14
C VAL A 440 16.58 9.42 -3.54
N GLU A 441 16.20 10.39 -4.38
CA GLU A 441 15.24 11.42 -3.98
C GLU A 441 13.82 10.86 -4.09
N GLY A 442 13.26 10.44 -2.95
CA GLY A 442 11.90 9.91 -2.86
C GLY A 442 11.80 8.65 -1.99
N CYS A 443 10.61 8.40 -1.45
CA CYS A 443 10.30 7.12 -0.83
C CYS A 443 9.93 6.13 -1.93
N PHE A 444 10.91 5.34 -2.39
CA PHE A 444 10.67 4.31 -3.40
C PHE A 444 10.48 2.96 -2.72
N THR A 445 9.24 2.46 -2.76
CA THR A 445 8.90 1.08 -2.44
C THR A 445 8.89 0.26 -3.73
N PHE A 446 9.60 -0.86 -3.77
CA PHE A 446 9.47 -1.82 -4.86
C PHE A 446 8.85 -3.11 -4.32
N SER A 447 7.85 -3.60 -5.05
CA SER A 447 6.95 -4.64 -4.58
C SER A 447 7.60 -6.02 -4.51
N HIS A 448 6.89 -7.02 -3.99
CA HIS A 448 7.25 -8.43 -4.13
C HIS A 448 7.58 -8.77 -5.60
N HIS A 449 8.74 -9.39 -5.83
CA HIS A 449 9.30 -9.63 -7.17
C HIS A 449 9.51 -8.39 -8.05
N GLY A 450 9.54 -7.20 -7.45
CA GLY A 450 9.94 -5.97 -8.11
C GLY A 450 11.45 -5.90 -8.32
N THR A 451 11.88 -5.18 -9.36
CA THR A 451 13.28 -4.88 -9.65
C THR A 451 13.55 -3.38 -9.67
N TRP A 452 14.75 -3.04 -9.22
CA TRP A 452 15.30 -1.70 -9.29
C TRP A 452 16.59 -1.72 -10.08
N LEU A 453 16.83 -0.65 -10.84
CA LEU A 453 18.05 -0.45 -11.60
C LEU A 453 18.73 0.85 -11.16
N GLU A 454 19.98 0.73 -10.74
CA GLU A 454 20.86 1.84 -10.40
C GLU A 454 22.07 1.84 -11.35
N VAL A 455 22.58 3.03 -11.67
CA VAL A 455 23.83 3.18 -12.44
C VAL A 455 24.90 3.76 -11.52
N ILE A 456 25.91 2.96 -11.21
CA ILE A 456 27.01 3.37 -10.34
C ILE A 456 28.12 3.99 -11.19
N ASP A 457 28.47 5.25 -10.89
CA ASP A 457 29.65 5.90 -11.45
C ASP A 457 30.92 5.49 -10.69
N LEU A 458 31.82 4.82 -11.41
CA LEU A 458 33.09 4.31 -10.93
C LEU A 458 34.23 5.31 -11.15
N SER A 459 34.00 6.44 -11.83
CA SER A 459 35.03 7.41 -12.22
C SER A 459 35.79 8.00 -11.02
N ARG A 460 35.16 8.01 -9.84
CA ARG A 460 35.79 8.46 -8.58
C ARG A 460 36.71 7.43 -7.94
N PHE A 461 36.59 6.15 -8.32
CA PHE A 461 37.36 5.04 -7.75
C PHE A 461 38.44 4.53 -8.71
N ILE A 462 38.16 4.57 -10.02
CA ILE A 462 39.05 4.04 -11.04
C ILE A 462 39.61 5.17 -11.88
N THR A 463 40.89 5.47 -11.66
CA THR A 463 41.60 6.60 -12.29
C THR A 463 42.63 6.19 -13.34
N THR A 464 42.91 4.90 -13.47
CA THR A 464 43.88 4.33 -14.41
C THR A 464 43.23 3.31 -15.32
N PRO A 465 43.71 3.12 -16.57
CA PRO A 465 43.18 2.08 -17.44
C PRO A 465 43.59 0.70 -16.93
N GLY A 466 42.76 -0.31 -17.17
CA GLY A 466 43.07 -1.68 -16.75
C GLY A 466 41.83 -2.57 -16.69
N THR A 467 42.05 -3.82 -16.30
CA THR A 467 40.99 -4.80 -16.02
C THR A 467 40.77 -4.85 -14.51
N TYR A 468 39.53 -4.62 -14.09
CA TYR A 468 39.14 -4.56 -12.68
C TYR A 468 38.13 -5.63 -12.35
N ARG A 469 38.26 -6.26 -11.17
CA ARG A 469 37.26 -7.17 -10.62
C ARG A 469 36.32 -6.39 -9.69
N ILE A 470 35.05 -6.32 -10.04
CA ILE A 470 34.06 -5.49 -9.35
C ILE A 470 32.94 -6.36 -8.79
N SER A 471 32.55 -6.10 -7.53
CA SER A 471 31.35 -6.66 -6.91
C SER A 471 30.66 -5.60 -6.05
N TYR A 472 29.38 -5.78 -5.74
CA TYR A 472 28.59 -4.89 -4.90
C TYR A 472 27.97 -5.67 -3.75
N ARG A 473 27.87 -5.03 -2.59
CA ARG A 473 27.24 -5.59 -1.39
C ARG A 473 26.38 -4.55 -0.70
N THR A 474 25.24 -4.98 -0.19
CA THR A 474 24.47 -4.24 0.80
C THR A 474 23.83 -5.22 1.79
N GLY A 475 23.93 -4.95 3.09
CA GLY A 475 23.62 -5.94 4.12
C GLY A 475 24.42 -7.23 3.90
N ARG A 476 23.72 -8.36 3.88
CA ARG A 476 24.29 -9.69 3.55
C ARG A 476 24.22 -10.04 2.07
N ALA A 477 23.47 -9.28 1.27
CA ALA A 477 23.35 -9.52 -0.16
C ALA A 477 24.61 -9.07 -0.90
N VAL A 478 25.14 -9.94 -1.75
CA VAL A 478 26.32 -9.70 -2.59
C VAL A 478 25.94 -9.96 -4.03
N SER A 479 26.42 -9.15 -4.97
CA SER A 479 26.23 -9.37 -6.41
C SER A 479 27.16 -10.45 -6.96
N ASN A 480 27.04 -10.78 -8.24
CA ASN A 480 28.16 -11.37 -8.98
C ASN A 480 29.40 -10.48 -8.94
N ALA A 481 30.56 -11.12 -9.13
CA ALA A 481 31.78 -10.44 -9.51
C ALA A 481 31.87 -10.37 -11.03
N VAL A 482 32.11 -9.18 -11.56
CA VAL A 482 32.35 -8.97 -12.99
C VAL A 482 33.78 -8.51 -13.23
N GLN A 483 34.35 -8.88 -14.37
CA GLN A 483 35.57 -8.26 -14.88
C GLN A 483 35.18 -7.12 -15.81
N LEU A 484 35.76 -5.94 -15.60
CA LEU A 484 35.49 -4.75 -16.38
C LEU A 484 36.81 -4.19 -16.94
N ASP A 485 36.89 -4.13 -18.26
CA ASP A 485 38.01 -3.48 -18.96
C ASP A 485 37.71 -2.00 -19.14
N ILE A 486 38.55 -1.16 -18.53
CA ILE A 486 38.43 0.30 -18.57
C ILE A 486 39.55 0.86 -19.44
N ALA A 487 39.17 1.46 -20.56
CA ALA A 487 40.11 2.03 -21.52
C ALA A 487 40.57 3.45 -21.13
N ALA A 488 41.75 3.83 -21.63
CA ALA A 488 42.19 5.22 -21.61
C ALA A 488 41.21 6.11 -22.39
N PRO A 489 41.05 7.39 -22.00
CA PRO A 489 40.23 8.31 -22.78
C PRO A 489 40.83 8.42 -24.20
N PRO A 490 39.98 8.52 -25.24
CA PRO A 490 40.48 8.73 -26.59
C PRO A 490 41.34 9.99 -26.61
N GLY A 491 42.57 9.88 -27.14
CA GLY A 491 43.49 11.01 -27.24
C GLY A 491 42.84 12.21 -27.95
N PRO A 492 43.31 13.44 -27.69
CA PRO A 492 42.76 14.63 -28.34
C PRO A 492 42.76 14.41 -29.86
N ARG A 493 41.58 14.53 -30.50
CA ARG A 493 41.52 14.49 -31.96
C ARG A 493 42.46 15.60 -32.47
N PRO A 494 43.38 15.31 -33.41
CA PRO A 494 44.24 16.34 -33.98
C PRO A 494 43.34 17.46 -34.52
N ARG A 495 43.56 18.69 -34.06
CA ARG A 495 42.86 19.87 -34.60
C ARG A 495 43.22 19.95 -36.08
N ARG A 496 42.20 19.80 -36.94
CA ARG A 496 42.34 20.01 -38.38
C ARG A 496 42.34 21.49 -38.69
#